data_AF-A0A9D1M3P1-F1
#
_entry.id   AF-A0A9D1M3P1-F1
#
_cell.length_a   1.000
_cell.length_b   1.000
_cell.length_c   1.000
_cell.angle_alpha   90.00
_cell.angle_beta   90.00
_cell.angle_gamma   90.00
#
_symmetry.space_group_name_H-M   'P 1'
#
loop_
_entity.id
_entity.type
_entity.pdbx_description
1 polymer ?
#
loop_
_entity_poly.entity_id
_entity_poly.type
_entity_poly.pdbx_seq_one_letter_code
_entity_poly.pdbx_strand_id
1 'polypeptide(L)'
;MSKPSKADLLIYKALNKAIEKDQLRIYLDYGKINRPGSPVYDAWENLLPVLTPVLTGLILILSVSVIFGLSFMIAMIMIYTAYFKKKVDRCLIQRTKDYFTSSYDNCVKLWEFGGIVLVNAQDKKSGCVSPEGDWKEFVVRNFADYMVETENTPADKAADNEQAAAE
;
A
#
# COMPACT_ATOMS: atom_id res chain seq x y z
N MET A 1 14.48 -7.02 17.84
CA MET A 1 13.80 -7.97 16.94
C MET A 1 14.60 -9.25 16.90
N SER A 2 13.95 -10.39 17.17
CA SER A 2 14.54 -11.72 16.99
C SER A 2 14.78 -12.00 15.51
N LYS A 3 15.88 -12.68 15.18
CA LYS A 3 16.12 -13.11 13.79
C LYS A 3 14.93 -13.94 13.29
N PRO A 4 14.42 -13.68 12.07
CA PRO A 4 13.32 -14.47 11.51
C PRO A 4 13.74 -15.93 11.33
N SER A 5 12.83 -16.85 11.62
CA SER A 5 13.00 -18.26 11.29
C SER A 5 12.99 -18.47 9.77
N LYS A 6 13.58 -19.57 9.29
CA LYS A 6 13.46 -19.96 7.87
C LYS A 6 11.99 -20.10 7.46
N ALA A 7 11.13 -20.59 8.35
CA ALA A 7 9.69 -20.69 8.11
C ALA A 7 9.05 -19.29 7.92
N ASP A 8 9.42 -18.32 8.75
CA ASP A 8 8.92 -16.94 8.65
C ASP A 8 9.28 -16.30 7.30
N LEU A 9 10.48 -16.58 6.79
CA LEU A 9 10.94 -16.09 5.49
C LEU A 9 10.16 -16.73 4.34
N LEU A 10 9.80 -18.01 4.43
CA LEU A 10 8.95 -18.68 3.45
C LEU A 10 7.53 -18.11 3.46
N ILE A 11 6.97 -17.85 4.64
CA ILE A 11 5.66 -17.21 4.78
C ILE A 11 5.68 -15.80 4.17
N TYR A 12 6.74 -15.04 4.41
CA TYR A 12 6.93 -13.72 3.82
C TYR A 12 7.09 -13.77 2.29
N LYS A 13 7.81 -14.76 1.75
CA LYS A 13 7.91 -14.97 0.29
C LYS A 13 6.54 -15.28 -0.32
N ALA A 14 5.74 -16.12 0.33
CA ALA A 14 4.38 -16.43 -0.09
C ALA A 14 3.45 -15.21 -0.04
N LEU A 15 3.56 -14.39 1.00
CA LEU A 15 2.85 -13.11 1.13
C LEU A 15 3.17 -12.18 -0.06
N ASN A 16 4.46 -11.97 -0.35
CA ASN A 16 4.89 -11.13 -1.47
C ASN A 16 4.35 -11.64 -2.81
N LYS A 17 4.42 -12.95 -3.04
CA LYS A 17 3.91 -13.59 -4.26
C LYS A 17 2.38 -13.47 -4.39
N ALA A 18 1.65 -13.54 -3.27
CA ALA A 18 0.20 -13.35 -3.25
C ALA A 18 -0.21 -11.89 -3.53
N ILE A 19 0.58 -10.91 -3.07
CA ILE A 19 0.40 -9.49 -3.37
C ILE A 19 0.69 -9.22 -4.85
N GLU A 20 1.79 -9.77 -5.37
CA GLU A 20 2.19 -9.62 -6.77
C GLU A 20 1.15 -10.18 -7.75
N LYS A 21 0.51 -11.29 -7.40
CA LYS A 21 -0.58 -11.90 -8.18
C LYS A 21 -1.96 -11.27 -7.95
N ASP A 22 -2.04 -10.15 -7.22
CA ASP A 22 -3.30 -9.47 -6.85
C ASP A 22 -4.33 -10.34 -6.09
N GLN A 23 -3.88 -11.47 -5.53
CA GLN A 23 -4.72 -12.39 -4.77
C GLN A 23 -4.84 -11.99 -3.30
N LEU A 24 -3.86 -11.25 -2.79
CA LEU A 24 -3.93 -10.60 -1.48
C LEU A 24 -4.01 -9.08 -1.68
N ARG A 25 -5.06 -8.47 -1.14
CA ARG A 25 -5.25 -7.02 -1.17
C ARG A 25 -4.93 -6.43 0.19
N ILE A 26 -4.17 -5.35 0.15
CA ILE A 26 -3.85 -4.53 1.32
C ILE A 26 -4.82 -3.35 1.32
N TYR A 27 -5.56 -3.18 2.40
CA TYR A 27 -6.35 -1.98 2.69
C TYR A 27 -5.74 -1.23 3.86
N LEU A 28 -5.94 0.08 3.87
CA LEU A 28 -5.36 0.97 4.88
C LEU A 28 -6.46 1.73 5.61
N ASP A 29 -6.30 1.80 6.94
CA ASP A 29 -6.95 2.82 7.75
C ASP A 29 -6.10 4.09 7.68
N TYR A 30 -6.48 4.97 6.75
CA TYR A 30 -5.79 6.23 6.49
C TYR A 30 -5.66 7.11 7.74
N GLY A 31 -6.61 7.06 8.67
CA GLY A 31 -6.56 7.86 9.90
C GLY A 31 -5.48 7.37 10.87
N LYS A 32 -5.18 6.07 10.86
CA LYS A 32 -4.13 5.46 11.70
C LYS A 32 -2.75 5.52 11.05
N ILE A 33 -2.69 5.38 9.73
CA ILE A 33 -1.43 5.32 8.98
C ILE A 33 -0.89 6.70 8.57
N ASN A 34 -1.76 7.64 8.19
CA ASN A 34 -1.33 8.96 7.72
C ASN A 34 -1.10 9.95 8.88
N ARG A 35 -0.24 9.58 9.84
CA ARG A 35 0.09 10.41 11.01
C ARG A 35 1.59 10.40 11.32
N PRO A 36 2.11 11.44 11.99
CA PRO A 36 3.49 11.46 12.46
C PRO A 36 3.84 10.20 13.27
N GLY A 37 5.02 9.63 13.02
CA GLY A 37 5.48 8.39 13.65
C GLY A 37 5.14 7.10 12.88
N SER A 38 4.28 7.18 11.86
CA SER A 38 4.12 6.07 10.90
C SER A 38 5.34 5.97 9.98
N PRO A 39 5.84 4.76 9.69
CA PRO A 39 7.01 4.58 8.82
C PRO A 39 6.76 4.95 7.35
N VAL A 40 5.49 5.09 6.94
CA VAL A 40 5.07 5.43 5.56
C VAL A 40 4.48 6.84 5.47
N TYR A 41 4.55 7.62 6.56
CA TYR A 41 4.06 8.99 6.58
C TYR A 41 5.03 9.94 5.88
N ASP A 42 4.51 10.80 5.01
CA ASP A 42 5.24 11.92 4.44
C ASP A 42 4.50 13.23 4.73
N ALA A 43 5.16 14.11 5.47
CA ALA A 43 4.62 15.40 5.85
C ALA A 43 4.37 16.31 4.63
N TRP A 44 5.21 16.21 3.60
CA TRP A 44 5.11 17.07 2.43
C TRP A 44 3.86 16.76 1.59
N GLU A 45 3.45 15.50 1.51
CA GLU A 45 2.22 15.13 0.80
C GLU A 45 0.96 15.73 1.45
N ASN A 46 0.97 15.89 2.77
CA ASN A 46 -0.14 16.53 3.50
C ASN A 46 0.00 18.06 3.57
N LEU A 47 1.24 18.58 3.59
CA LEU A 47 1.53 20.00 3.74
C LEU A 47 1.43 20.77 2.42
N LEU A 48 2.05 20.26 1.34
CA LEU A 48 2.09 20.92 0.03
C LEU A 48 0.72 21.38 -0.48
N PRO A 49 -0.36 20.59 -0.34
CA PRO A 49 -1.65 20.99 -0.86
C PRO A 49 -2.30 22.16 -0.11
N VAL A 50 -1.92 22.38 1.17
CA VAL A 50 -2.37 23.54 1.96
C VAL A 50 -1.41 24.72 1.76
N LEU A 51 -0.11 24.44 1.74
CA LEU A 51 0.92 25.46 1.60
C LEU A 51 0.85 26.17 0.25
N THR A 52 0.65 25.42 -0.85
CA THR A 52 0.61 25.96 -2.21
C THR A 52 -0.46 27.05 -2.40
N PRO A 53 -1.75 26.83 -2.06
CA PRO A 53 -2.77 27.85 -2.21
C PRO A 53 -2.58 29.02 -1.25
N VAL A 54 -2.04 28.80 -0.05
CA VAL A 54 -1.74 29.89 0.90
C VAL A 54 -0.66 30.82 0.33
N LEU A 55 0.47 30.27 -0.13
CA LEU A 55 1.55 31.07 -0.71
C LEU A 55 1.11 31.79 -1.98
N THR A 56 0.41 31.09 -2.87
CA THR A 56 -0.11 31.68 -4.12
C THR A 56 -1.15 32.76 -3.83
N GLY A 57 -2.05 32.50 -2.87
CA GLY A 57 -3.05 33.45 -2.41
C GLY A 57 -2.41 34.71 -1.84
N LEU A 58 -1.37 34.58 -1.01
CA LEU A 58 -0.63 35.72 -0.46
C LEU A 58 -0.01 36.59 -1.57
N ILE A 59 0.59 35.96 -2.59
CA ILE A 59 1.16 36.67 -3.75
C ILE A 59 0.08 37.45 -4.51
N LEU A 60 -1.10 36.86 -4.69
CA LEU A 60 -2.24 37.51 -5.35
C LEU A 60 -2.80 38.69 -4.55
N ILE A 61 -2.80 38.59 -3.22
CA ILE A 61 -3.21 39.70 -2.33
C ILE A 61 -2.29 40.91 -2.53
N LEU A 62 -0.97 40.67 -2.57
CA LEU A 62 0.04 41.72 -2.72
C LEU A 62 0.06 42.33 -4.14
N SER A 63 -0.18 41.50 -5.16
CA SER A 63 -0.05 41.92 -6.57
C SER A 63 -1.33 42.49 -7.18
N VAL A 64 -2.52 42.04 -6.74
CA VAL A 64 -3.80 42.35 -7.40
C VAL A 64 -4.79 42.97 -6.43
N SER A 65 -5.36 42.16 -5.53
CA SER A 65 -6.27 42.64 -4.48
C SER A 65 -6.54 41.55 -3.45
N VAL A 66 -6.96 42.00 -2.26
CA VAL A 66 -7.34 41.12 -1.15
C VAL A 66 -8.48 40.17 -1.56
N ILE A 67 -9.48 40.66 -2.29
CA ILE A 67 -10.66 39.88 -2.68
C ILE A 67 -10.27 38.74 -3.64
N PHE A 68 -9.37 39.00 -4.60
CA PHE A 68 -8.91 37.98 -5.55
C PHE A 68 -8.07 36.90 -4.87
N GLY A 69 -7.19 37.26 -3.94
CA GLY A 69 -6.39 36.26 -3.22
C GLY A 69 -7.23 35.36 -2.30
N LEU A 70 -8.23 35.92 -1.60
CA LEU A 70 -9.14 35.14 -0.76
C LEU A 70 -10.02 34.19 -1.58
N SER A 71 -10.61 34.67 -2.68
CA SER A 71 -11.46 33.84 -3.54
C SER A 71 -10.67 32.68 -4.16
N PHE A 72 -9.42 32.92 -4.54
CA PHE A 72 -8.52 31.89 -5.04
C PHE A 72 -8.23 30.80 -4.00
N MET A 73 -7.92 31.19 -2.74
CA MET A 73 -7.67 30.23 -1.67
C MET A 73 -8.88 29.34 -1.40
N ILE A 74 -10.08 29.93 -1.33
CA ILE A 74 -11.33 29.19 -1.13
C ILE A 74 -11.57 28.20 -2.30
N ALA A 75 -11.41 28.67 -3.54
CA ALA A 75 -11.56 27.81 -4.72
C ALA A 75 -10.58 26.64 -4.71
N MET A 76 -9.30 26.89 -4.38
CA MET A 76 -8.29 25.85 -4.31
C MET A 76 -8.55 24.83 -3.19
N ILE A 77 -9.06 25.26 -2.03
CA ILE A 77 -9.43 24.33 -0.94
C ILE A 77 -10.57 23.39 -1.38
N MET A 78 -11.55 23.89 -2.14
CA MET A 78 -12.62 23.05 -2.69
C MET A 78 -12.08 22.01 -3.68
N ILE A 79 -11.22 22.45 -4.63
CA ILE A 79 -10.57 21.56 -5.59
C ILE A 79 -9.71 20.52 -4.86
N TYR A 80 -8.99 20.92 -3.83
CA TYR A 80 -8.17 20.04 -3.02
C TYR A 80 -8.98 18.90 -2.41
N THR A 81 -10.09 19.24 -1.74
CA THR A 81 -10.93 18.25 -1.03
C THR A 81 -11.49 17.20 -1.98
N ALA A 82 -11.81 17.59 -3.22
CA ALA A 82 -12.37 16.69 -4.23
C ALA A 82 -11.31 15.82 -4.93
N TYR A 83 -10.16 16.39 -5.31
CA TYR A 83 -9.21 15.73 -6.20
C TYR A 83 -7.96 15.19 -5.49
N PHE A 84 -7.35 16.00 -4.61
CA PHE A 84 -6.06 15.64 -4.02
C PHE A 84 -6.19 14.52 -3.00
N LYS A 85 -7.29 14.48 -2.22
CA LYS A 85 -7.54 13.39 -1.27
C LYS A 85 -7.39 12.02 -1.92
N LYS A 86 -8.03 11.82 -3.07
CA LYS A 86 -7.96 10.56 -3.83
C LYS A 86 -6.56 10.25 -4.36
N LYS A 87 -5.77 11.27 -4.70
CA LYS A 87 -4.40 11.10 -5.19
C LYS A 87 -3.42 10.75 -4.06
N VAL A 88 -3.54 11.43 -2.91
CA VAL A 88 -2.74 11.15 -1.71
C VAL A 88 -3.04 9.74 -1.21
N ASP A 89 -4.31 9.34 -1.14
CA ASP A 89 -4.70 7.99 -0.73
C ASP A 89 -4.06 6.91 -1.64
N ARG A 90 -4.03 7.15 -2.96
CA ARG A 90 -3.35 6.27 -3.92
C ARG A 90 -1.83 6.23 -3.75
N CYS A 91 -1.21 7.37 -3.50
CA CYS A 91 0.23 7.42 -3.25
C CYS A 91 0.60 6.68 -1.96
N LEU A 92 -0.18 6.91 -0.90
CA LEU A 92 0.02 6.27 0.40
C LEU A 92 -0.10 4.75 0.29
N ILE A 93 -1.09 4.24 -0.45
CA ILE A 93 -1.24 2.79 -0.60
C ILE A 93 -0.11 2.16 -1.40
N GLN A 94 0.40 2.84 -2.43
CA GLN A 94 1.55 2.35 -3.18
C GLN A 94 2.80 2.31 -2.30
N ARG A 95 3.12 3.41 -1.60
CA ARG A 95 4.25 3.47 -0.67
C ARG A 95 4.15 2.44 0.45
N THR A 96 2.94 2.21 0.94
CA THR A 96 2.68 1.18 1.94
C THR A 96 2.97 -0.21 1.38
N LYS A 97 2.48 -0.52 0.17
CA LYS A 97 2.79 -1.80 -0.49
C LYS A 97 4.29 -1.97 -0.67
N ASP A 98 4.97 -0.97 -1.22
CA ASP A 98 6.41 -1.02 -1.49
C ASP A 98 7.22 -1.18 -0.19
N TYR A 99 6.85 -0.46 0.88
CA TYR A 99 7.48 -0.60 2.19
C TYR A 99 7.22 -1.98 2.79
N PHE A 100 5.99 -2.50 2.69
CA PHE A 100 5.58 -3.79 3.24
C PHE A 100 6.25 -4.98 2.54
N THR A 101 6.51 -4.90 1.23
CA THR A 101 7.16 -5.97 0.45
C THR A 101 8.68 -5.84 0.34
N SER A 102 9.26 -4.71 0.77
CA SER A 102 10.71 -4.46 0.69
C SER A 102 11.57 -5.37 1.58
N SER A 103 11.13 -5.65 2.81
CA SER A 103 11.85 -6.52 3.73
C SER A 103 10.94 -7.09 4.82
N TYR A 104 11.33 -8.24 5.38
CA TYR A 104 10.62 -8.86 6.50
C TYR A 104 10.52 -7.91 7.71
N ASP A 105 11.62 -7.24 8.06
CA ASP A 105 11.63 -6.33 9.21
C ASP A 105 10.71 -5.12 8.98
N ASN A 106 10.62 -4.62 7.75
CA ASN A 106 9.70 -3.54 7.40
C ASN A 106 8.24 -4.00 7.45
N CYS A 107 7.96 -5.22 6.96
CA CYS A 107 6.66 -5.87 7.09
C CYS A 107 6.22 -5.96 8.55
N VAL A 108 7.09 -6.49 9.43
CA VAL A 108 6.79 -6.62 10.86
C VAL A 108 6.63 -5.25 11.52
N LYS A 109 7.53 -4.29 11.27
CA LYS A 109 7.40 -2.93 11.82
C LYS A 109 6.09 -2.27 11.44
N LEU A 110 5.70 -2.38 10.17
CA LEU A 110 4.47 -1.79 9.68
C LEU A 110 3.24 -2.52 10.24
N TRP A 111 3.33 -3.85 10.40
CA TRP A 111 2.29 -4.65 11.03
C TRP A 111 2.10 -4.32 12.51
N GLU A 112 3.18 -4.13 13.26
CA GLU A 112 3.15 -3.75 14.67
C GLU A 112 2.62 -2.32 14.86
N PHE A 113 2.91 -1.41 13.91
CA PHE A 113 2.42 -0.05 13.95
C PHE A 113 0.88 0.04 13.87
N GLY A 114 0.24 -0.84 13.10
CA GLY A 114 -1.22 -0.87 12.97
C GLY A 114 -1.77 -0.18 11.72
N GLY A 115 -3.07 -0.39 11.47
CA GLY A 115 -3.82 0.33 10.43
C GLY A 115 -3.77 -0.30 9.05
N ILE A 116 -3.28 -1.55 8.96
CA ILE A 116 -3.33 -2.35 7.74
C ILE A 116 -4.37 -3.45 7.88
N VAL A 117 -5.06 -3.75 6.80
CA VAL A 117 -5.94 -4.92 6.70
C VAL A 117 -5.56 -5.72 5.46
N LEU A 118 -5.19 -6.98 5.66
CA LEU A 118 -4.98 -7.93 4.56
C LEU A 118 -6.31 -8.63 4.29
N VAL A 119 -6.71 -8.71 3.03
CA VAL A 119 -7.95 -9.37 2.62
C VAL A 119 -7.65 -10.29 1.45
N ASN A 120 -8.21 -11.49 1.49
CA ASN A 120 -8.16 -12.41 0.36
C ASN A 120 -9.06 -11.86 -0.76
N ALA A 121 -8.53 -11.74 -1.98
CA ALA A 121 -9.29 -11.23 -3.12
C ALA A 121 -10.47 -12.15 -3.49
N GLN A 122 -10.34 -13.46 -3.26
CA GLN A 122 -11.39 -14.45 -3.54
C GLN A 122 -12.43 -14.52 -2.42
N ASP A 123 -12.02 -14.39 -1.17
CA ASP A 123 -12.92 -14.35 -0.01
C ASP A 123 -12.82 -13.02 0.74
N LYS A 124 -13.75 -12.12 0.43
CA LYS A 124 -13.85 -10.79 1.06
C LYS A 124 -14.22 -10.84 2.55
N LYS A 125 -14.66 -11.99 3.09
CA LYS A 125 -14.98 -12.14 4.52
C LYS A 125 -13.77 -12.53 5.36
N SER A 126 -12.74 -13.11 4.74
CA SER A 126 -11.48 -13.46 5.38
C SER A 126 -10.51 -12.28 5.32
N GLY A 127 -10.52 -11.46 6.38
CA GLY A 127 -9.60 -10.33 6.56
C GLY A 127 -8.78 -10.47 7.84
N CYS A 128 -7.51 -10.08 7.78
CA CYS A 128 -6.62 -9.99 8.93
C CYS A 128 -6.26 -8.53 9.20
N VAL A 129 -6.59 -8.04 10.40
CA VAL A 129 -6.44 -6.62 10.79
C VAL A 129 -5.21 -6.48 11.68
N SER A 130 -4.32 -5.57 11.31
CA SER A 130 -3.15 -5.18 12.11
C SER A 130 -3.53 -4.12 13.15
N PRO A 131 -2.98 -4.20 14.39
CA PRO A 131 -1.93 -5.11 14.86
C PRO A 131 -2.44 -6.39 15.56
N GLU A 132 -3.75 -6.52 15.77
CA GLU A 132 -4.34 -7.57 16.61
C GLU A 132 -4.31 -8.97 15.97
N GLY A 133 -4.39 -9.04 14.64
CA GLY A 133 -4.39 -10.29 13.89
C GLY A 133 -2.99 -10.84 13.60
N ASP A 134 -2.89 -12.17 13.51
CA ASP A 134 -1.67 -12.84 13.05
C ASP A 134 -1.67 -12.94 11.52
N TRP A 135 -0.86 -12.11 10.87
CA TRP A 135 -0.70 -12.16 9.42
C TRP A 135 -0.02 -13.44 8.96
N LYS A 136 0.84 -14.07 9.78
CA LYS A 136 1.54 -15.29 9.38
C LYS A 136 0.56 -16.44 9.27
N GLU A 137 -0.29 -16.62 10.29
CA GLU A 137 -1.34 -17.63 10.28
C GLU A 137 -2.33 -17.39 9.12
N PHE A 138 -2.68 -16.13 8.88
CA PHE A 138 -3.53 -15.76 7.74
C PHE A 138 -2.93 -16.18 6.40
N VAL A 139 -1.63 -15.94 6.19
CA VAL A 139 -0.93 -16.31 4.94
C VAL A 139 -0.81 -17.83 4.83
N VAL A 140 -0.48 -18.54 5.91
CA VAL A 140 -0.46 -20.02 5.91
C VAL A 140 -1.83 -20.58 5.55
N ARG A 141 -2.92 -20.06 6.13
CA ARG A 141 -4.26 -20.58 5.90
C ARG A 141 -4.79 -20.35 4.48
N ASN A 142 -4.48 -19.20 3.88
CA ASN A 142 -5.06 -18.79 2.60
C ASN A 142 -4.11 -18.96 1.40
N PHE A 143 -2.80 -19.03 1.64
CA PHE A 143 -1.76 -18.91 0.61
C PHE A 143 -0.61 -19.92 0.81
N ALA A 144 -0.86 -21.04 1.49
CA ALA A 144 0.12 -22.13 1.67
C ALA A 144 0.75 -22.59 0.34
N ASP A 145 -0.04 -22.61 -0.74
CA ASP A 145 0.42 -23.02 -2.07
C ASP A 145 1.59 -22.18 -2.60
N TYR A 146 1.77 -20.95 -2.12
CA TYR A 146 2.90 -20.10 -2.49
C TYR A 146 4.16 -20.31 -1.65
N MET A 147 4.07 -21.08 -0.56
CA MET A 147 5.23 -21.44 0.28
C MET A 147 6.04 -22.58 -0.31
N VAL A 148 5.41 -23.42 -1.13
CA VAL A 148 6.09 -24.47 -1.89
C VAL A 148 6.52 -23.86 -3.21
N GLU A 149 7.80 -24.00 -3.56
CA GLU A 149 8.27 -23.71 -4.91
C GLU A 149 7.68 -24.78 -5.82
N THR A 150 6.45 -24.57 -6.30
CA THR A 150 5.89 -25.42 -7.34
C THR A 150 6.72 -25.16 -8.59
N GLU A 151 7.75 -25.96 -8.78
CA GLU A 151 8.60 -26.03 -9.97
C GLU A 151 7.84 -26.52 -11.22
N ASN A 152 6.51 -26.52 -11.20
CA ASN A 152 5.69 -27.05 -12.27
C ASN A 152 4.33 -26.34 -12.32
N THR A 153 4.25 -25.23 -13.07
CA THR A 153 2.96 -24.78 -13.58
C THR A 153 2.67 -25.60 -14.84
N PRO A 154 1.49 -26.26 -14.99
CA PRO A 154 1.15 -27.03 -16.19
C PRO A 154 1.09 -26.20 -17.48
N ALA A 155 1.15 -24.87 -17.39
CA ALA A 155 1.27 -23.97 -18.53
C ALA A 155 2.63 -24.07 -19.25
N ASP A 156 3.72 -24.39 -18.54
CA ASP A 156 5.04 -24.55 -19.17
C ASP A 156 5.16 -25.88 -19.92
N LYS A 157 4.44 -26.93 -19.47
CA LYS A 157 4.41 -28.22 -20.18
C LYS A 157 3.61 -28.19 -21.48
N ALA A 158 2.66 -27.25 -21.63
CA ALA A 158 1.93 -27.07 -22.87
C ALA A 158 2.80 -26.41 -23.96
N ALA A 159 3.68 -25.49 -23.57
CA ALA A 159 4.61 -24.85 -24.49
C ALA A 159 5.73 -25.79 -24.95
N ASP A 160 6.28 -26.63 -24.05
CA ASP A 160 7.33 -27.60 -24.38
C ASP A 160 6.82 -28.76 -25.26
N ASN A 161 5.59 -29.25 -25.04
CA ASN A 161 5.02 -30.31 -25.88
C ASN A 161 4.66 -29.85 -27.29
N GLU A 162 4.36 -28.56 -27.50
CA GLU A 162 4.06 -28.02 -28.83
C GLU A 162 5.35 -27.76 -29.64
N GLN A 163 6.47 -27.52 -28.97
CA GLN A 163 7.80 -27.45 -29.61
C GLN A 163 8.41 -28.83 -29.89
N ALA A 164 8.22 -29.82 -29.01
CA ALA A 164 8.75 -31.17 -29.20
C ALA A 164 7.98 -32.01 -30.25
N ALA A 165 6.75 -31.61 -30.61
CA ALA A 165 5.97 -32.26 -31.67
C ALA A 165 6.22 -31.67 -33.07
N ALA A 166 7.07 -30.66 -33.18
CA ALA A 166 7.39 -29.94 -34.42
C ALA A 166 8.81 -30.20 -34.96
N GLU A 167 9.59 -31.09 -34.32
CA GLU A 167 10.88 -31.63 -34.81
C GLU A 167 10.75 -33.04 -35.37
#